data_AF-A0A0R1G262-F1
#
_entry.id   AF-A0A0R1G262-F1
#
_cell.length_a   1.000
_cell.length_b   1.000
_cell.length_c   1.000
_cell.angle_alpha   90.00
_cell.angle_beta   90.00
_cell.angle_gamma   90.00
#
_symmetry.space_group_name_H-M   'P 1'
#
loop_
_entity.id
_entity.type
_entity.pdbx_description
1 polymer ?
#
loop_
_entity_poly.entity_id
_entity_poly.type
_entity_poly.pdbx_seq_one_letter_code
_entity_poly.pdbx_strand_id
1 'polypeptide(L)' 'MKLFKFFKSVGTEMKLVVWPNGHQTRIDTTIVVSMSIIFAIFFAIVDWAIQSGLLYL' A
#
# COMPACT_ATOMS: atom_id res chain seq x y z
N MET A 1 15.80 -12.41 30.63
CA MET A 1 14.82 -13.38 30.10
C MET A 1 13.36 -12.87 30.09
N LYS A 2 13.09 -11.56 30.04
CA LYS A 2 11.73 -11.00 29.96
C LYS A 2 11.26 -10.76 28.52
N LEU A 3 12.17 -10.35 27.63
CA LEU A 3 11.90 -10.06 26.22
C LEU A 3 11.40 -11.28 25.44
N PHE A 4 12.01 -12.45 25.65
CA PHE A 4 11.55 -13.71 25.03
C PHE A 4 10.14 -14.11 25.48
N LYS A 5 9.79 -13.88 26.75
CA LYS A 5 8.43 -14.11 27.26
C LYS A 5 7.43 -13.10 26.66
N PHE A 6 7.85 -11.87 26.42
CA PHE A 6 7.05 -10.84 25.77
C PHE A 6 6.69 -11.20 24.33
N PHE A 7 7.66 -11.56 23.47
CA PHE A 7 7.37 -12.00 22.10
C PHE A 7 6.46 -13.24 22.05
N LYS A 8 6.63 -14.16 23.01
CA LYS A 8 5.73 -15.32 23.14
C LYS A 8 4.30 -14.88 23.48
N SER A 9 4.13 -13.93 24.40
CA SER A 9 2.81 -13.36 24.75
C SER A 9 2.14 -12.68 23.56
N VAL A 10 2.88 -11.83 22.84
CA VAL A 10 2.38 -11.14 21.64
C VAL A 10 1.97 -12.14 20.57
N GLY A 11 2.80 -13.16 20.30
CA GLY A 11 2.46 -14.21 19.34
C GLY A 11 1.20 -15.00 19.71
N THR A 12 0.92 -15.18 21.00
CA THR A 12 -0.34 -15.80 21.47
C THR A 12 -1.54 -14.88 21.24
N GLU A 13 -1.42 -13.59 21.54
CA GLU A 13 -2.49 -12.60 21.30
C GLU A 13 -2.79 -12.44 19.80
N MET A 14 -1.75 -12.39 18.96
CA MET A 14 -1.89 -12.30 17.50
C MET A 14 -2.68 -13.48 16.91
N LYS A 15 -2.73 -14.65 17.56
CA LYS A 15 -3.55 -15.78 17.12
C LYS A 15 -5.03 -15.67 17.51
N LEU A 16 -5.34 -14.86 18.53
CA LEU A 16 -6.70 -14.60 18.98
C LEU A 16 -7.37 -13.50 18.14
N VAL A 17 -6.57 -12.66 17.49
CA VAL A 17 -7.04 -11.63 16.56
C VAL A 17 -7.55 -12.28 15.28
N VAL A 18 -8.71 -11.83 14.80
CA VAL A 18 -9.28 -12.25 13.53
C VAL A 18 -8.45 -11.66 12.39
N TRP A 19 -7.72 -12.52 11.68
CA TRP A 19 -6.96 -12.12 10.50
C TRP A 19 -7.86 -11.98 9.27
N PRO A 20 -7.55 -11.03 8.37
CA PRO A 20 -8.26 -10.91 7.11
C PRO A 20 -8.16 -12.21 6.30
N ASN A 21 -9.27 -12.54 5.65
CA ASN A 21 -9.32 -13.66 4.72
C ASN A 21 -8.41 -13.37 3.51
N GLY A 22 -7.71 -14.37 2.99
CA GLY A 22 -6.79 -14.20 1.85
C GLY A 22 -7.45 -13.64 0.59
N HIS A 23 -8.75 -13.88 0.41
CA HIS A 23 -9.54 -13.27 -0.65
C HIS A 23 -9.65 -11.73 -0.49
N GLN A 24 -9.92 -11.26 0.73
CA GLN A 24 -10.02 -9.83 1.02
C GLN A 24 -8.67 -9.14 0.81
N THR A 25 -7.58 -9.74 1.30
CA THR A 25 -6.22 -9.22 1.13
C THR A 25 -5.87 -9.03 -0.36
N ARG A 26 -6.29 -9.96 -1.23
CA ARG A 26 -6.04 -9.85 -2.67
C ARG A 26 -6.81 -8.70 -3.31
N ILE A 27 -8.07 -8.50 -2.93
CA ILE A 27 -8.90 -7.40 -3.41
C ILE A 27 -8.29 -6.07 -2.97
N ASP A 28 -7.99 -5.93 -1.68
CA ASP A 28 -7.45 -4.69 -1.12
C ASP A 28 -6.12 -4.33 -1.79
N THR A 29 -5.23 -5.32 -1.99
CA THR A 29 -3.96 -5.11 -2.71
C THR A 29 -4.21 -4.70 -4.16
N THR A 30 -5.18 -5.32 -4.83
CA THR A 30 -5.53 -5.01 -6.23
C THR A 30 -6.06 -3.59 -6.37
N ILE A 31 -6.87 -3.12 -5.41
CA ILE A 31 -7.40 -1.75 -5.37
C ILE A 31 -6.24 -0.74 -5.20
N VAL A 32 -5.31 -1.00 -4.29
CA VAL A 32 -4.17 -0.10 -4.08
C VAL A 32 -3.28 -0.03 -5.32
N VAL A 33 -2.99 -1.17 -5.95
CA VAL A 33 -2.19 -1.22 -7.17
C VAL A 33 -2.89 -0.50 -8.32
N SER A 34 -4.20 -0.72 -8.52
CA SER A 34 -4.94 -0.05 -9.59
C SER A 34 -4.97 1.46 -9.40
N MET A 35 -5.22 1.92 -8.17
CA MET A 35 -5.20 3.35 -7.83
C MET A 35 -3.83 3.97 -8.08
N SER A 36 -2.75 3.27 -7.71
CA SER A 36 -1.38 3.72 -7.94
C SER A 36 -1.07 3.89 -9.43
N ILE A 37 -1.54 2.97 -10.28
CA ILE A 37 -1.36 3.04 -11.74
C ILE A 37 -2.11 4.25 -12.32
N ILE A 38 -3.34 4.49 -11.87
CA ILE A 38 -4.14 5.64 -12.33
C ILE A 38 -3.41 6.95 -12.01
N PHE A 39 -2.91 7.11 -10.79
CA PHE A 39 -2.14 8.29 -10.42
C PHE A 39 -0.82 8.41 -11.19
N ALA A 40 -0.12 7.31 -11.44
CA ALA A 40 1.11 7.33 -12.24
C ALA A 40 0.86 7.87 -13.66
N ILE A 41 -0.24 7.44 -14.30
CA ILE A 41 -0.64 7.95 -15.62
C ILE A 41 -1.01 9.43 -15.55
N PHE A 42 -1.79 9.82 -14.54
CA PHE A 42 -2.17 11.22 -14.34
C PHE A 42 -0.95 12.13 -14.20
N PHE A 43 0.01 11.78 -13.33
CA PHE A 43 1.23 12.55 -13.16
C PHE A 43 2.08 12.58 -14.42
N ALA A 44 2.22 11.47 -15.15
CA ALA A 44 2.94 11.46 -16.41
C ALA A 44 2.37 12.44 -17.45
N ILE A 45 1.04 12.54 -17.54
CA ILE A 45 0.37 13.49 -18.44
C ILE A 45 0.60 14.94 -17.98
N VAL A 46 0.41 15.20 -16.68
CA VAL A 46 0.58 16.54 -16.11
C VAL A 46 2.02 17.02 -16.26
N ASP A 47 2.99 16.17 -15.96
CA ASP A 47 4.42 16.48 -16.09
C ASP A 47 4.77 16.80 -17.54
N TRP A 48 4.24 16.02 -18.50
CA TRP A 48 4.45 16.29 -19.92
C TRP A 48 3.81 17.60 -20.38
N ALA A 49 2.58 17.89 -19.94
CA ALA A 49 1.88 19.13 -20.26
C ALA A 49 2.62 20.35 -19.70
N ILE A 50 3.08 20.26 -18.45
CA ILE A 50 3.86 21.33 -17.80
C ILE A 50 5.19 21.52 -18.51
N GLN A 51 5.97 20.46 -18.74
CA GLN A 51 7.26 20.57 -19.44
C GLN A 51 7.12 21.17 -20.83
N SER A 52 6.10 20.76 -21.59
CA SER A 52 5.84 21.30 -22.92
C SER A 52 5.42 22.77 -22.88
N GLY A 53 4.60 23.17 -21.90
CA GLY A 53 4.19 24.56 -21.71
C GLY A 53 5.33 25.46 -21.22
N LEU A 54 6.21 24.95 -20.37
CA LEU A 54 7.37 25.67 -19.84
C LEU A 54 8.48 25.82 -20.90
N LEU A 55 8.59 24.89 -21.85
CA LEU A 55 9.49 24.98 -23.01
C LEU A 55 9.04 26.02 -24.04
N TYR A 56 7.74 26.36 -24.06
CA TYR A 56 7.17 27.32 -25.02
C TYR A 56 7.13 28.76 -24.48
N LEU A 57 7.43 28.96 -23.19
CA LEU A 57 7.64 30.25 -22.51
C LEU A 57 9.13 30.64 -22.56
#